data_AF-E3SWT1-F1
#
_entry.id   AF-E3SWT1-F1
#
_cell.length_a   1.000
_cell.length_b   1.000
_cell.length_c   1.000
_cell.angle_alpha   90.00
_cell.angle_beta   90.00
_cell.angle_gamma   90.00
#
_symmetry.space_group_name_H-M   'P 1'
#
loop_
_entity.id
_entity.type
_entity.pdbx_description
1 polymer ?
#
loop_
_entity_poly.entity_id
_entity_poly.type
_entity_poly.pdbx_seq_one_letter_code
_entity_poly.pdbx_strand_id
1 'polypeptide(L)'
;LMDPPSVWCWDTRTEFSQQNFHLIAEDRETLQFASGLKVVNNLKGEQELWVLTSSFQRVMTGSLSSDRINFRIHAEKIPILLEKSPCKASRNNFVYHADR
;
A
#
# COMPACT_ATOMS: atom_id res chain seq x y z
N LEU A 1 9.76 -2.35 -21.16
CA LEU A 1 10.17 -2.86 -19.83
C LEU A 1 9.00 -2.60 -18.89
N MET A 2 8.52 -3.59 -18.14
CA MET A 2 7.38 -3.41 -17.22
C MET A 2 7.86 -2.70 -15.94
N ASP A 3 7.07 -1.77 -15.43
CA ASP A 3 7.38 -1.08 -14.17
C ASP A 3 7.40 -2.07 -12.99
N PRO A 4 8.24 -1.83 -11.96
CA PRO A 4 8.25 -2.69 -10.80
C PRO A 4 6.90 -2.63 -10.05
N PRO A 5 6.45 -3.76 -9.48
CA PRO A 5 5.32 -3.77 -8.56
C PRO A 5 5.52 -2.77 -7.43
N SER A 6 4.49 -1.96 -7.20
CA SER A 6 4.58 -0.77 -6.36
C SER A 6 3.24 -0.42 -5.71
N VAL A 7 3.31 0.32 -4.61
CA VAL A 7 2.18 0.95 -3.95
C VAL A 7 2.28 2.45 -4.16
N TRP A 8 1.17 3.04 -4.60
CA TRP A 8 1.05 4.47 -4.89
C TRP A 8 -0.03 5.07 -3.99
N CYS A 9 0.12 6.35 -3.69
CA CYS A 9 -0.91 7.13 -3.03
C CYS A 9 -1.45 8.20 -3.97
N TRP A 10 -2.67 8.64 -3.70
CA TRP A 10 -3.30 9.79 -4.34
C TRP A 10 -4.12 10.54 -3.28
N ASP A 11 -3.99 11.87 -3.26
CA ASP A 11 -4.80 12.73 -2.41
C ASP A 11 -6.12 13.07 -3.12
N THR A 12 -7.24 12.61 -2.56
CA THR A 12 -8.58 12.77 -3.13
C THR A 12 -9.05 14.23 -3.22
N ARG A 13 -8.32 15.19 -2.63
CA ARG A 13 -8.55 16.63 -2.78
C ARG A 13 -7.99 17.20 -4.09
N THR A 14 -7.17 16.42 -4.80
CA THR A 14 -6.58 16.78 -6.07
C THR A 14 -7.33 16.12 -7.23
N GLU A 15 -7.12 16.61 -8.45
CA GLU A 15 -7.70 15.98 -9.65
C GLU A 15 -7.25 14.51 -9.77
N PHE A 16 -8.15 13.63 -10.22
CA PHE A 16 -7.80 12.24 -10.52
C PHE A 16 -7.02 12.18 -11.84
N SER A 17 -5.73 12.47 -11.77
CA SER A 17 -4.82 12.51 -12.91
C SER A 17 -3.49 11.86 -12.55
N GLN A 18 -2.78 11.34 -13.57
CA GLN A 18 -1.52 10.62 -13.38
C GLN A 18 -0.47 11.47 -12.64
N GLN A 19 -0.52 12.79 -12.77
CA GLN A 19 0.40 13.72 -12.13
C GLN A 19 0.25 13.77 -10.59
N ASN A 20 -0.91 13.37 -10.07
CA ASN A 20 -1.22 13.39 -8.64
C ASN A 20 -1.05 12.02 -7.96
N PHE A 21 -0.61 11.00 -8.71
CA PHE A 21 -0.20 9.71 -8.15
C PHE A 21 1.27 9.78 -7.75
N HIS A 22 1.56 9.37 -6.52
CA HIS A 22 2.92 9.40 -5.99
C HIS A 22 3.30 8.03 -5.42
N LEU A 23 4.49 7.55 -5.81
CA LEU A 23 5.06 6.30 -5.34
C LEU A 23 5.37 6.38 -3.84
N ILE A 24 4.95 5.36 -3.07
CA ILE A 24 5.25 5.26 -1.64
C ILE A 24 6.01 3.99 -1.27
N ALA A 25 5.96 2.94 -2.11
CA ALA A 25 6.79 1.75 -1.96
C ALA A 25 6.95 1.03 -3.32
N GLU A 26 8.13 0.50 -3.59
CA GLU A 26 8.40 -0.38 -4.74
C GLU A 26 9.33 -1.51 -4.33
N ASP A 27 9.05 -2.74 -4.78
CA ASP A 27 9.95 -3.87 -4.60
C ASP A 27 9.54 -5.03 -5.51
N ARG A 28 10.46 -5.47 -6.38
CA ARG A 28 10.20 -6.53 -7.36
C ARG A 28 10.02 -7.93 -6.75
N GLU A 29 10.62 -8.18 -5.60
CA GLU A 29 10.57 -9.48 -4.93
C GLU A 29 9.42 -9.56 -3.93
N THR A 30 9.18 -8.47 -3.20
CA THR A 30 8.28 -8.49 -2.04
C THR A 30 6.89 -7.92 -2.33
N LEU A 31 6.72 -7.10 -3.38
CA LEU A 31 5.44 -6.50 -3.77
C LEU A 31 4.80 -7.08 -5.04
N GLN A 32 5.24 -8.26 -5.50
CA GLN A 32 4.85 -8.90 -6.78
C GLN A 32 3.38 -8.77 -7.19
N PHE A 33 2.44 -9.06 -6.27
CA PHE A 33 1.01 -8.88 -6.50
C PHE A 33 0.30 -8.60 -5.17
N ALA A 34 -0.18 -7.37 -4.97
CA ALA A 34 -0.94 -6.97 -3.78
C ALA A 34 -2.37 -7.54 -3.84
N SER A 35 -2.59 -8.70 -3.22
CA SER A 35 -3.88 -9.41 -3.23
C SER A 35 -4.86 -8.88 -2.18
N GLY A 36 -4.39 -8.09 -1.21
CA GLY A 36 -5.24 -7.46 -0.22
C GLY A 36 -4.60 -6.23 0.40
N LEU A 37 -5.42 -5.25 0.77
CA LEU A 37 -4.99 -4.00 1.39
C LEU A 37 -6.02 -3.55 2.42
N LYS A 38 -5.55 -3.14 3.61
CA LYS A 38 -6.41 -2.60 4.66
C LYS A 38 -5.70 -1.51 5.44
N VAL A 39 -6.40 -0.43 5.76
CA VAL A 39 -5.97 0.53 6.78
C VAL A 39 -6.60 0.13 8.10
N VAL A 40 -5.79 -0.02 9.15
CA VAL A 40 -6.25 -0.41 10.50
C VAL A 40 -5.71 0.58 11.53
N ASN A 41 -6.42 0.73 12.64
CA ASN A 41 -5.91 1.43 13.81
C ASN A 41 -5.26 0.39 14.74
N ASN A 42 -3.99 0.60 15.10
CA ASN A 42 -3.32 -0.25 16.06
C ASN A 42 -3.81 0.02 17.50
N LEU A 43 -3.30 -0.73 18.48
CA LEU A 43 -3.71 -0.59 19.89
C LEU A 43 -3.42 0.80 20.50
N LYS A 44 -2.58 1.61 19.85
CA LYS A 44 -2.26 2.98 20.25
C LYS A 44 -3.10 4.03 19.50
N GLY A 45 -4.04 3.59 18.66
CA GLY A 45 -4.87 4.47 17.82
C GLY A 45 -4.15 5.04 16.59
N GLU A 46 -2.97 4.52 16.23
CA GLU A 46 -2.23 4.97 15.05
C GLU A 46 -2.67 4.17 13.81
N GLN A 47 -2.82 4.85 12.67
CA GLN A 47 -3.16 4.20 11.41
C GLN A 47 -1.96 3.49 10.78
N GLU A 48 -2.17 2.24 10.41
CA GLU A 48 -1.22 1.38 9.70
C GLU A 48 -1.82 0.90 8.38
N LEU A 49 -1.01 0.88 7.33
CA LEU A 49 -1.33 0.21 6.08
C LEU A 49 -0.85 -1.24 6.17
N TRP A 50 -1.77 -2.18 5.97
CA TRP A 50 -1.48 -3.60 5.88
C TRP A 50 -1.68 -4.06 4.44
N VAL A 51 -0.68 -4.68 3.84
CA VAL A 51 -0.70 -5.17 2.46
C VAL A 51 -0.36 -6.65 2.44
N LEU A 52 -1.27 -7.48 1.94
CA LEU A 52 -1.01 -8.88 1.62
C LEU A 52 -0.49 -8.96 0.20
N THR A 53 0.69 -9.54 0.01
CA THR A 53 1.26 -9.81 -1.31
C THR A 53 1.45 -11.30 -1.54
N SER A 54 1.33 -11.71 -2.80
CA SER A 54 1.47 -13.09 -3.23
C SER A 54 2.26 -13.21 -4.53
N SER A 55 2.84 -14.37 -4.79
CA SER A 55 3.41 -14.73 -6.09
C SER A 55 2.32 -15.26 -7.04
N PHE A 56 1.24 -14.51 -7.22
CA PHE A 56 0.06 -14.95 -7.99
C PHE A 56 0.40 -15.38 -9.43
N GLN A 57 1.34 -14.70 -10.09
CA GLN A 57 1.84 -15.09 -11.42
C GLN A 57 2.47 -16.49 -11.43
N ARG A 58 3.04 -16.95 -10.31
CA ARG A 58 3.58 -18.32 -10.18
C ARG A 58 2.49 -19.36 -9.99
N VAL A 59 1.40 -18.98 -9.32
CA VAL A 59 0.18 -19.82 -9.24
C VAL A 59 -0.36 -20.03 -10.64
N MET A 60 -0.54 -18.96 -11.42
CA MET A 60 -1.09 -19.02 -12.78
C MET A 60 -0.22 -19.81 -13.77
N THR A 61 1.10 -19.84 -13.57
CA THR A 61 2.04 -20.57 -14.42
C THR A 61 2.38 -21.97 -13.92
N GLY A 62 1.84 -22.40 -12.78
CA GLY A 62 2.18 -23.68 -12.14
C GLY A 62 3.63 -23.76 -11.64
N SER A 63 4.30 -22.62 -11.46
CA SER A 63 5.72 -22.52 -11.07
C SER A 63 5.93 -22.06 -9.62
N LEU A 64 4.90 -22.22 -8.78
CA LEU A 64 4.95 -21.97 -7.35
C LEU A 64 5.82 -23.04 -6.67
N SER A 65 6.76 -22.64 -5.82
CA SER A 65 7.66 -23.57 -5.11
C SER A 65 7.73 -23.23 -3.62
N SER A 66 7.82 -24.24 -2.76
CA SER A 66 7.94 -24.08 -1.31
C SER A 66 9.35 -23.72 -0.84
N ASP A 67 10.33 -23.70 -1.75
CA ASP A 67 11.73 -23.30 -1.48
C ASP A 67 11.91 -21.79 -1.26
N ARG A 68 10.86 -20.99 -1.48
CA ARG A 68 10.89 -19.53 -1.42
C ARG A 68 9.67 -18.97 -0.70
N ILE A 69 9.80 -17.71 -0.29
CA ILE A 69 8.69 -16.95 0.28
C ILE A 69 7.77 -16.48 -0.85
N ASN A 70 6.56 -17.05 -0.90
CA ASN A 70 5.54 -16.72 -1.90
C ASN A 70 4.47 -15.73 -1.41
N PHE A 71 4.28 -15.63 -0.09
CA PHE A 71 3.23 -14.81 0.52
C PHE A 71 3.85 -13.94 1.61
N ARG A 72 3.46 -12.67 1.68
CA ARG A 72 3.94 -11.71 2.68
C ARG A 72 2.81 -10.82 3.17
N ILE A 73 2.86 -10.47 4.45
CA ILE A 73 2.05 -9.38 5.01
C ILE A 73 3.02 -8.27 5.36
N HIS A 74 2.83 -7.10 4.75
CA HIS A 74 3.56 -5.88 5.03
C HIS A 74 2.72 -5.00 5.93
N ALA A 75 3.34 -4.34 6.91
CA ALA A 75 2.68 -3.39 7.78
C ALA A 75 3.60 -2.20 8.04
N GLU A 76 3.09 -0.99 7.86
CA GLU A 76 3.81 0.24 8.22
C GLU A 76 2.82 1.35 8.58
N LYS A 77 3.23 2.26 9.44
CA LYS A 77 2.45 3.42 9.84
C LYS A 77 2.24 4.36 8.66
N ILE A 78 1.01 4.81 8.45
CA ILE A 78 0.65 5.75 7.38
C ILE A 78 1.52 7.03 7.41
N PRO A 79 1.76 7.68 8.57
CA PRO A 79 2.61 8.87 8.62
C PRO A 79 4.05 8.63 8.15
N ILE A 80 4.59 7.42 8.32
CA ILE A 80 5.93 7.04 7.88
C ILE A 80 5.92 6.83 6.36
N LEU A 81 4.97 6.05 5.83
CA LEU A 81 4.82 5.81 4.40
C LEU A 81 4.66 7.11 3.58
N LEU A 82 3.91 8.07 4.13
CA LEU A 82 3.59 9.31 3.43
C LEU A 82 4.61 10.43 3.69
N GLU A 83 5.66 10.22 4.49
CA GLU A 83 6.51 11.29 5.01
C GLU A 83 7.05 12.23 3.92
N LYS A 84 7.43 11.67 2.76
CA LYS A 84 8.02 12.36 1.61
C LYS A 84 7.06 12.51 0.43
N SER A 85 5.76 12.30 0.65
CA SER A 85 4.75 12.32 -0.40
C SER A 85 3.81 13.53 -0.27
N PRO A 86 3.35 14.12 -1.39
CA PRO A 86 2.26 15.10 -1.40
C PRO A 86 0.95 14.59 -0.78
N CYS A 87 0.78 13.27 -0.67
CA CYS A 87 -0.38 12.65 -0.01
C CYS A 87 -0.40 12.84 1.52
N LYS A 88 0.69 13.34 2.12
CA LYS A 88 0.74 13.62 3.56
C LYS A 88 -0.33 14.67 3.90
N ALA A 89 -1.35 14.26 4.63
CA ALA A 89 -2.38 15.18 5.10
C ALA A 89 -1.72 16.31 5.93
N SER A 90 -1.98 17.56 5.56
CA SER A 90 -1.73 18.69 6.46
C SER A 90 -2.63 18.52 7.69
N ARG A 91 -2.07 18.74 8.88
CA ARG A 91 -2.73 18.55 10.20
C ARG A 91 -3.88 19.54 10.47
N ASN A 92 -4.79 19.74 9.54
CA ASN A 92 -6.00 20.51 9.77
C ASN A 92 -7.21 19.58 9.72
N ASN A 93 -7.59 19.09 10.91
CA ASN A 93 -8.90 18.60 11.32
C ASN A 93 -9.72 17.80 10.30
N PHE A 94 -9.36 16.53 10.11
CA PHE A 94 -10.36 15.54 9.68
C PHE A 94 -11.05 14.98 10.92
N VAL A 95 -12.16 15.62 11.30
CA VAL A 95 -13.18 15.00 12.15
C VAL A 95 -13.80 13.88 11.32
N TYR A 96 -13.52 12.63 11.67
CA TYR A 96 -14.32 11.51 11.16
C TYR A 96 -15.73 11.67 11.73
N HIS A 97 -16.68 12.13 10.92
CA HIS A 97 -18.10 11.92 11.19
C HIS A 97 -18.43 10.46 10.87
N ALA A 98 -18.05 9.57 11.78
CA ALA A 98 -18.63 8.24 11.81
C ALA A 98 -19.97 8.33 12.54
N ASP A 99 -20.99 8.84 11.86
CA ASP A 99 -22.39 8.73 12.29
C ASP A 99 -23.33 8.78 11.06
N ARG A 100 -23.72 7.60 10.58
CA ARG A 100 -25.12 7.26 10.29
C ARG A 100 -25.29 5.76 10.07
#